data_AF-A0A7G8ELT7-F1
#
_entry.id   AF-A0A7G8ELT7-F1
#
_cell.length_a   1.000
_cell.length_b   1.000
_cell.length_c   1.000
_cell.angle_alpha   90.00
_cell.angle_beta   90.00
_cell.angle_gamma   90.00
#
_symmetry.space_group_name_H-M   'P 1'
#
loop_
_entity.id
_entity.type
_entity.pdbx_description
1 polymer ?
#
loop_
_entity_poly.entity_id
_entity_poly.type
_entity_poly.pdbx_seq_one_letter_code
_entity_poly.pdbx_strand_id
1 'polypeptide(L)'
;MPVLRLAVVGDPHGAWDQSDHKLLELLRPDAVLVVGDLSDGCPEIPARLNRLPLPLACVLGNHDAGRDASGRTLLRQIACLGELHCGWGLRQLEPPGVAVVGARPGTAGGGFHLSRAVLAAFGPMTLQDSADRITAAALAADPALPLVLLAHCGPAGLGSGVDDPCGRDWKKPACDWGDQDLTLAIRQIRVHRPVPLVVFGHMHHALRRGQGHRRSLAVDREGTIYLNAAFVARHGHDLAGRALRHFSWVELEPLGGGGALVRRASHHWYGLDGCLHYEEVLHQVAPAPAVPC
;
A
#
# COMPACT_ATOMS: atom_id res chain seq x y z
N MET A 1 -0.94 23.44 4.02
CA MET A 1 -2.00 22.68 3.31
C MET A 1 -2.79 21.88 4.35
N PRO A 2 -4.06 21.53 4.14
CA PRO A 2 -4.79 20.71 5.11
C PRO A 2 -4.17 19.31 5.24
N VAL A 3 -4.42 18.65 6.37
CA VAL A 3 -4.06 17.24 6.57
C VAL A 3 -4.87 16.38 5.60
N LEU A 4 -4.18 15.53 4.85
CA LEU A 4 -4.76 14.59 3.91
C LEU A 4 -5.11 13.29 4.64
N ARG A 5 -6.32 12.77 4.40
CA ARG A 5 -6.81 11.50 4.94
C ARG A 5 -6.80 10.45 3.84
N LEU A 6 -5.88 9.50 3.93
CA LEU A 6 -5.69 8.44 2.97
C LEU A 6 -6.29 7.15 3.51
N ALA A 7 -7.27 6.60 2.81
CA ALA A 7 -7.78 5.25 3.07
C ALA A 7 -6.93 4.24 2.31
N VAL A 8 -6.43 3.21 2.99
CA VAL A 8 -5.58 2.18 2.40
C VAL A 8 -6.28 0.84 2.46
N VAL A 9 -6.32 0.15 1.32
CA VAL A 9 -6.88 -1.19 1.14
C VAL A 9 -5.74 -2.15 0.88
N GLY A 10 -5.54 -3.12 1.79
CA GLY A 10 -4.59 -4.21 1.59
C GLY A 10 -5.26 -5.53 1.31
N ASP A 11 -4.69 -6.22 0.32
CA ASP A 11 -4.88 -7.65 0.03
C ASP A 11 -6.34 -8.10 0.11
N PRO A 12 -7.28 -7.46 -0.62
CA PRO A 12 -8.70 -7.72 -0.46
C PRO A 12 -9.08 -9.16 -0.82
N HIS A 13 -8.35 -9.85 -1.71
CA HIS A 13 -8.62 -11.25 -2.10
C HIS A 13 -10.11 -11.53 -2.39
N GLY A 14 -10.74 -10.68 -3.18
CA GLY A 14 -12.16 -10.77 -3.50
C GLY A 14 -13.09 -10.05 -2.52
N ALA A 15 -12.63 -9.67 -1.32
CA ALA A 15 -13.39 -8.92 -0.32
C ALA A 15 -13.45 -7.43 -0.64
N TRP A 16 -14.14 -7.10 -1.74
CA TRP A 16 -14.44 -5.74 -2.17
C TRP A 16 -15.76 -5.69 -2.94
N ASP A 17 -16.76 -5.02 -2.38
CA ASP A 17 -18.11 -4.98 -2.94
C ASP A 17 -18.73 -3.57 -2.89
N GLN A 18 -20.03 -3.48 -3.17
CA GLN A 18 -20.75 -2.20 -3.16
C GLN A 18 -20.81 -1.54 -1.78
N SER A 19 -20.70 -2.32 -0.70
CA SER A 19 -20.68 -1.78 0.67
C SER A 19 -19.39 -1.00 0.95
N ASP A 20 -18.26 -1.41 0.36
CA ASP A 20 -17.01 -0.64 0.45
C ASP A 20 -17.13 0.72 -0.24
N HIS A 21 -17.79 0.76 -1.40
CA HIS A 21 -18.06 2.01 -2.14
C HIS A 21 -18.93 2.96 -1.32
N LYS A 22 -20.07 2.46 -0.83
CA LYS A 22 -20.98 3.25 0.02
C LYS A 22 -20.29 3.76 1.29
N LEU A 23 -19.47 2.92 1.90
CA LEU A 23 -18.74 3.30 3.09
C LEU A 23 -17.72 4.41 2.78
N LEU A 24 -16.97 4.30 1.68
CA LEU A 24 -16.04 5.36 1.26
C LEU A 24 -16.76 6.67 0.91
N GLU A 25 -17.98 6.63 0.36
CA GLU A 25 -18.83 7.80 0.17
C GLU A 25 -19.21 8.49 1.49
N LEU A 26 -19.43 7.71 2.56
CA LEU A 26 -19.70 8.25 3.90
C LEU A 26 -18.45 8.81 4.57
N LEU A 27 -17.34 8.06 4.51
CA LEU A 27 -16.07 8.40 5.16
C LEU A 27 -15.38 9.60 4.50
N ARG A 28 -15.57 9.77 3.18
CA ARG A 28 -14.98 10.82 2.35
C ARG A 28 -13.47 11.01 2.61
N PRO A 29 -12.63 9.96 2.44
CA PRO A 29 -11.19 10.16 2.44
C PRO A 29 -10.79 11.05 1.25
N ASP A 30 -9.64 11.71 1.37
CA ASP A 30 -9.12 12.58 0.32
C ASP A 30 -8.51 11.76 -0.84
N ALA A 31 -8.03 10.56 -0.55
CA ALA A 31 -7.62 9.58 -1.56
C ALA A 31 -7.70 8.13 -1.05
N VAL A 32 -7.70 7.18 -1.98
CA VAL A 32 -7.66 5.74 -1.72
C VAL A 32 -6.39 5.12 -2.30
N LEU A 33 -5.69 4.30 -1.53
CA LEU A 33 -4.50 3.58 -1.96
C LEU A 33 -4.76 2.07 -1.87
N VAL A 34 -4.43 1.32 -2.93
CA VAL A 34 -4.66 -0.13 -2.98
C VAL A 34 -3.35 -0.86 -3.27
N VAL A 35 -2.94 -1.75 -2.35
CA VAL A 35 -1.61 -2.41 -2.38
C VAL A 35 -1.60 -3.77 -3.09
N GLY A 36 -2.58 -4.05 -3.95
CA GLY A 36 -2.62 -5.27 -4.78
C GLY A 36 -3.27 -6.48 -4.11
N ASP A 37 -3.12 -7.63 -4.76
CA ASP A 37 -3.81 -8.89 -4.42
C ASP A 37 -5.34 -8.72 -4.38
N LEU A 38 -5.85 -8.18 -5.49
CA LEU A 38 -7.23 -7.79 -5.65
C LEU A 38 -8.16 -9.00 -5.60
N SER A 39 -8.03 -9.91 -6.56
CA SER A 39 -8.97 -11.05 -6.71
C SER A 39 -8.43 -12.19 -7.58
N ASP A 40 -7.20 -12.64 -7.34
CA ASP A 40 -6.62 -13.82 -8.03
C ASP A 40 -6.68 -13.75 -9.57
N GLY A 41 -6.59 -12.54 -10.14
CA GLY A 41 -6.67 -12.30 -11.58
C GLY A 41 -8.10 -12.14 -12.15
N CYS A 42 -9.14 -12.16 -11.30
CA CYS A 42 -10.51 -11.80 -11.69
C CYS A 42 -10.63 -10.29 -11.95
N PRO A 43 -11.26 -9.83 -13.05
CA PRO A 43 -11.34 -8.40 -13.39
C PRO A 43 -12.43 -7.62 -12.65
N GLU A 44 -13.22 -8.28 -11.78
CA GLU A 44 -14.36 -7.64 -11.11
C GLU A 44 -13.93 -6.49 -10.20
N ILE A 45 -12.93 -6.70 -9.34
CA ILE A 45 -12.44 -5.65 -8.43
C ILE A 45 -11.80 -4.49 -9.21
N PRO A 46 -10.90 -4.69 -10.18
CA PRO A 46 -10.43 -3.61 -11.04
C PRO A 46 -11.57 -2.78 -11.67
N ALA A 47 -12.61 -3.44 -12.19
CA ALA A 47 -13.76 -2.76 -12.78
C ALA A 47 -14.57 -1.96 -11.74
N ARG A 48 -14.67 -2.46 -10.51
CA ARG A 48 -15.29 -1.74 -9.39
C ARG A 48 -14.44 -0.54 -8.98
N LEU A 49 -13.12 -0.69 -8.83
CA LEU A 49 -12.22 0.41 -8.46
C LEU A 49 -12.29 1.57 -9.45
N ASN A 50 -12.41 1.30 -10.76
CA ASN A 50 -12.60 2.34 -11.79
C ASN A 50 -13.89 3.13 -11.68
N ARG A 51 -14.90 2.60 -10.99
CA ARG A 51 -16.19 3.30 -10.80
C ARG A 51 -16.22 4.14 -9.53
N LEU A 52 -15.18 4.06 -8.70
CA LEU A 52 -15.12 4.83 -7.47
C LEU A 52 -14.83 6.31 -7.79
N PRO A 53 -15.70 7.26 -7.38
CA PRO A 53 -15.53 8.68 -7.69
C PRO A 53 -14.56 9.35 -6.70
N LEU A 54 -13.43 8.72 -6.41
CA LEU A 54 -12.39 9.21 -5.50
C LEU A 54 -11.01 9.15 -6.16
N PRO A 55 -10.11 10.08 -5.82
CA PRO A 55 -8.71 9.97 -6.23
C PRO A 55 -8.13 8.66 -5.70
N LEU A 56 -7.66 7.79 -6.59
CA LEU A 56 -7.23 6.45 -6.24
C LEU A 56 -5.96 6.05 -6.96
N ALA A 57 -5.03 5.39 -6.28
CA ALA A 57 -3.89 4.72 -6.88
C ALA A 57 -3.83 3.24 -6.48
N CYS A 58 -3.45 2.37 -7.41
CA CYS A 58 -3.38 0.93 -7.22
C CYS A 58 -2.06 0.38 -7.77
N VAL A 59 -1.41 -0.48 -7.00
CA VAL A 59 -0.37 -1.39 -7.52
C VAL A 59 -0.94 -2.80 -7.51
N LEU A 60 -0.43 -3.68 -8.38
CA LEU A 60 -0.88 -5.08 -8.47
C LEU A 60 0.09 -5.99 -7.69
N GLY A 61 -0.46 -7.00 -7.03
CA GLY A 61 0.26 -8.01 -6.26
C GLY A 61 0.47 -9.31 -7.01
N ASN A 62 1.12 -10.29 -6.37
CA ASN A 62 1.45 -11.55 -7.03
C ASN A 62 0.21 -12.38 -7.40
N HIS A 63 -0.88 -12.29 -6.63
CA HIS A 63 -2.11 -13.01 -6.93
C HIS A 63 -2.86 -12.42 -8.13
N ASP A 64 -2.62 -11.17 -8.50
CA ASP A 64 -3.33 -10.53 -9.62
C ASP A 64 -2.96 -11.10 -10.99
N ALA A 65 -1.84 -11.81 -11.11
CA ALA A 65 -1.53 -12.61 -12.30
C ALA A 65 -2.33 -13.92 -12.38
N GLY A 66 -3.00 -14.33 -11.29
CA GLY A 66 -3.61 -15.64 -11.14
C GLY A 66 -2.58 -16.77 -11.36
N ARG A 67 -3.05 -17.92 -11.86
CA ARG A 67 -2.18 -19.03 -12.28
C ARG A 67 -1.79 -18.95 -13.75
N ASP A 68 -1.60 -17.74 -14.29
CA ASP A 68 -1.26 -17.51 -15.70
C ASP A 68 0.20 -17.07 -15.88
N ALA A 69 1.05 -17.98 -16.35
CA ALA A 69 2.45 -17.69 -16.65
C ALA A 69 2.65 -16.87 -17.94
N SER A 70 1.63 -16.72 -18.80
CA SER A 70 1.74 -15.99 -20.07
C SER A 70 1.70 -14.47 -19.91
N GLY A 71 1.39 -13.97 -18.72
CA GLY A 71 1.27 -12.53 -18.45
C GLY A 71 -0.03 -11.89 -18.96
N ARG A 72 -0.88 -12.63 -19.69
CA ARG A 72 -2.13 -12.10 -20.26
C ARG A 72 -3.12 -11.67 -19.19
N THR A 73 -3.25 -12.45 -18.12
CA THR A 73 -4.10 -12.08 -16.98
C THR A 73 -3.62 -10.80 -16.32
N LEU A 74 -2.32 -10.68 -16.06
CA LEU A 74 -1.73 -9.48 -15.46
C LEU A 74 -1.95 -8.24 -16.35
N LEU A 75 -1.68 -8.35 -17.66
CA LEU A 75 -1.93 -7.26 -18.61
C LEU A 75 -3.42 -6.88 -18.69
N ARG A 76 -4.32 -7.85 -18.59
CA ARG A 76 -5.76 -7.59 -18.52
C ARG A 76 -6.14 -6.83 -17.25
N GLN A 77 -5.58 -7.20 -16.09
CA GLN A 77 -5.80 -6.47 -14.83
C GLN A 77 -5.34 -5.01 -14.96
N ILE A 78 -4.15 -4.78 -15.52
CA ILE A 78 -3.61 -3.45 -15.79
C ILE A 78 -4.55 -2.67 -16.72
N ALA A 79 -4.98 -3.28 -17.84
CA ALA A 79 -5.90 -2.64 -18.77
C ALA A 79 -7.25 -2.33 -18.13
N CYS A 80 -7.76 -3.20 -17.25
CA CYS A 80 -8.98 -2.95 -16.50
C CYS A 80 -8.81 -1.80 -15.50
N LEU A 81 -7.68 -1.71 -14.80
CA LEU A 81 -7.36 -0.60 -13.89
C LEU A 81 -7.13 0.72 -14.62
N GLY A 82 -6.63 0.67 -15.86
CA GLY A 82 -6.27 1.85 -16.63
C GLY A 82 -5.29 2.75 -15.87
N GLU A 83 -5.58 4.04 -15.85
CA GLU A 83 -4.77 5.07 -15.19
C GLU A 83 -4.61 4.83 -13.67
N LEU A 84 -5.51 4.08 -13.02
CA LEU A 84 -5.41 3.78 -11.59
C LEU A 84 -4.15 2.97 -11.25
N HIS A 85 -3.66 2.17 -12.21
CA HIS A 85 -2.46 1.37 -12.01
C HIS A 85 -1.21 2.25 -12.04
N CYS A 86 -0.36 2.13 -11.01
CA CYS A 86 0.86 2.92 -10.89
C CYS A 86 2.14 2.08 -10.75
N GLY A 87 2.10 0.75 -10.98
CA GLY A 87 3.30 -0.09 -10.87
C GLY A 87 4.42 0.38 -11.81
N TRP A 88 5.61 0.66 -11.26
CA TRP A 88 6.71 1.33 -11.97
C TRP A 88 6.35 2.68 -12.61
N GLY A 89 5.31 3.34 -12.13
CA GLY A 89 4.76 4.57 -12.71
C GLY A 89 4.36 5.57 -11.65
N LEU A 90 4.10 6.80 -12.12
CA LEU A 90 3.63 7.91 -11.31
C LEU A 90 2.12 8.09 -11.50
N ARG A 91 1.43 8.29 -10.39
CA ARG A 91 0.06 8.81 -10.36
C ARG A 91 -0.02 10.00 -9.42
N GLN A 92 -0.14 11.20 -9.98
CA GLN A 92 -0.43 12.40 -9.21
C GLN A 92 -1.94 12.53 -9.01
N LEU A 93 -2.36 12.62 -7.76
CA LEU A 93 -3.76 12.76 -7.41
C LEU A 93 -4.04 14.25 -7.17
N GLU A 94 -4.71 14.89 -8.12
CA GLU A 94 -5.03 16.31 -8.14
C GLU A 94 -6.54 16.51 -8.39
N PRO A 95 -7.34 16.92 -7.38
CA PRO A 95 -7.04 16.90 -5.93
C PRO A 95 -6.76 15.47 -5.40
N PRO A 96 -6.12 15.28 -4.22
CA PRO A 96 -5.89 16.28 -3.16
C PRO A 96 -4.49 16.92 -3.12
N GLY A 97 -3.62 16.66 -4.10
CA GLY A 97 -2.25 17.15 -4.14
C GLY A 97 -1.27 16.18 -3.47
N VAL A 98 -1.18 14.96 -3.97
CA VAL A 98 -0.22 13.94 -3.52
C VAL A 98 0.32 13.14 -4.70
N ALA A 99 1.63 12.94 -4.74
CA ALA A 99 2.29 12.11 -5.74
C ALA A 99 2.39 10.67 -5.21
N VAL A 100 1.81 9.71 -5.94
CA VAL A 100 1.89 8.28 -5.63
C VAL A 100 2.73 7.59 -6.68
N VAL A 101 3.78 6.88 -6.26
CA VAL A 101 4.62 6.08 -7.16
C VAL A 101 4.50 4.62 -6.79
N GLY A 102 4.12 3.79 -7.76
CA GLY A 102 4.04 2.35 -7.55
C GLY A 102 5.39 1.68 -7.68
N ALA A 103 5.71 0.80 -6.74
CA ALA A 103 6.84 -0.11 -6.82
C ALA A 103 6.59 -1.22 -7.86
N ARG A 104 7.42 -2.26 -7.84
CA ARG A 104 7.35 -3.41 -8.74
C ARG A 104 6.00 -4.14 -8.63
N PRO A 105 5.20 -4.21 -9.70
CA PRO A 105 3.94 -4.95 -9.69
C PRO A 105 4.18 -6.46 -9.78
N GLY A 106 3.29 -7.25 -9.20
CA GLY A 106 3.32 -8.72 -9.31
C GLY A 106 4.45 -9.42 -8.55
N THR A 107 5.17 -8.69 -7.71
CA THR A 107 6.19 -9.23 -6.79
C THR A 107 5.56 -10.14 -5.75
N ALA A 108 6.27 -11.20 -5.34
CA ALA A 108 5.89 -12.06 -4.21
C ALA A 108 6.89 -11.94 -3.04
N GLY A 109 7.67 -10.85 -3.01
CA GLY A 109 8.65 -10.55 -1.97
C GLY A 109 9.85 -11.51 -1.96
N GLY A 110 10.70 -11.41 -0.95
CA GLY A 110 11.88 -12.30 -0.81
C GLY A 110 13.04 -11.90 -1.71
N GLY A 111 13.29 -10.60 -1.86
CA GLY A 111 14.34 -10.03 -2.69
C GLY A 111 13.90 -9.72 -4.11
N PHE A 112 14.83 -9.69 -5.06
CA PHE A 112 14.52 -9.39 -6.46
C PHE A 112 14.36 -10.66 -7.31
N HIS A 113 13.13 -11.01 -7.65
CA HIS A 113 12.81 -12.01 -8.67
C HIS A 113 11.58 -11.58 -9.49
N LEU A 114 11.54 -11.92 -10.77
CA LEU A 114 10.38 -11.67 -11.62
C LEU A 114 9.66 -13.00 -11.84
N SER A 115 8.36 -13.04 -11.53
CA SER A 115 7.54 -14.20 -11.85
C SER A 115 7.48 -14.40 -13.37
N ARG A 116 7.13 -15.62 -13.82
CA ARG A 116 6.96 -15.89 -15.26
C ARG A 116 5.94 -14.95 -15.90
N ALA A 117 4.88 -14.62 -15.18
CA ALA A 117 3.85 -13.69 -15.65
C ALA A 117 4.40 -12.26 -15.84
N VAL A 118 5.19 -11.76 -14.87
CA VAL A 118 5.81 -10.44 -14.95
C VAL A 118 6.86 -10.39 -16.06
N LEU A 119 7.70 -11.43 -16.19
CA LEU A 119 8.66 -11.57 -17.29
C LEU A 119 7.98 -11.55 -18.66
N ALA A 120 6.85 -12.25 -18.81
CA ALA A 120 6.11 -12.30 -20.06
C ALA A 120 5.43 -10.96 -20.38
N ALA A 121 4.94 -10.24 -19.37
CA ALA A 121 4.25 -8.96 -19.54
C ALA A 121 5.18 -7.78 -19.80
N PHE A 122 6.35 -7.74 -19.16
CA PHE A 122 7.23 -6.56 -19.14
C PHE A 122 8.64 -6.81 -19.69
N GLY A 123 8.98 -8.06 -20.01
CA GLY A 123 10.31 -8.46 -20.40
C GLY A 123 11.27 -8.65 -19.22
N PRO A 124 12.50 -9.11 -19.50
CA PRO A 124 13.54 -9.25 -18.49
C PRO A 124 13.98 -7.87 -17.97
N MET A 125 14.30 -7.81 -16.68
CA MET A 125 14.72 -6.59 -16.00
C MET A 125 15.64 -6.97 -14.84
N THR A 126 16.67 -6.16 -14.59
CA THR A 126 17.56 -6.31 -13.44
C THR A 126 16.98 -5.62 -12.20
N LEU A 127 17.56 -5.90 -11.03
CA LEU A 127 17.24 -5.18 -9.79
C LEU A 127 17.43 -3.67 -9.99
N GLN A 128 18.53 -3.27 -10.63
CA GLN A 128 18.87 -1.87 -10.88
C GLN A 128 17.85 -1.21 -11.80
N ASP A 129 17.49 -1.86 -12.90
CA ASP A 129 16.48 -1.33 -13.84
C ASP A 129 15.12 -1.10 -13.14
N SER A 130 14.72 -2.01 -12.24
CA SER A 130 13.48 -1.87 -11.47
C SER A 130 13.54 -0.69 -10.51
N ALA A 131 14.65 -0.57 -9.77
CA ALA A 131 14.86 0.55 -8.85
C ALA A 131 14.90 1.89 -9.59
N ASP A 132 15.57 1.95 -10.74
CA ASP A 132 15.69 3.16 -11.55
C ASP A 132 14.34 3.59 -12.14
N ARG A 133 13.45 2.66 -12.49
CA ARG A 133 12.07 2.99 -12.90
C ARG A 133 11.27 3.63 -11.76
N ILE A 134 11.34 3.07 -10.56
CA ILE A 134 10.67 3.63 -9.37
C ILE A 134 11.23 5.02 -9.06
N THR A 135 12.56 5.16 -9.08
CA THR A 135 13.25 6.43 -8.85
C THR A 135 12.88 7.47 -9.90
N ALA A 136 12.94 7.13 -11.19
CA ALA A 136 12.57 8.05 -12.26
C ALA A 136 11.13 8.53 -12.14
N ALA A 137 10.18 7.66 -11.81
CA ALA A 137 8.79 8.04 -11.57
C ALA A 137 8.64 9.02 -10.38
N ALA A 138 9.39 8.81 -9.30
CA ALA A 138 9.40 9.71 -8.15
C ALA A 138 10.04 11.07 -8.42
N LEU A 139 11.05 11.12 -9.29
CA LEU A 139 11.71 12.37 -9.70
C LEU A 139 10.93 13.11 -10.79
N ALA A 140 10.10 12.42 -11.56
CA ALA A 140 9.18 13.04 -12.52
C ALA A 140 7.97 13.71 -11.84
N ALA A 141 7.64 13.32 -10.61
CA ALA A 141 6.56 13.91 -9.85
C ALA A 141 6.86 15.36 -9.48
N ASP A 142 5.82 16.21 -9.45
CA ASP A 142 5.94 17.58 -8.98
C ASP A 142 6.69 17.62 -7.62
N PRO A 143 7.83 18.33 -7.54
CA PRO A 143 8.65 18.38 -6.34
C PRO A 143 7.95 19.08 -5.16
N ALA A 144 6.89 19.87 -5.40
CA ALA A 144 6.11 20.51 -4.34
C ALA A 144 5.16 19.55 -3.63
N LEU A 145 4.76 18.45 -4.27
CA LEU A 145 3.81 17.49 -3.70
C LEU A 145 4.49 16.50 -2.74
N PRO A 146 3.81 16.10 -1.66
CA PRO A 146 4.27 14.99 -0.84
C PRO A 146 4.29 13.69 -1.65
N LEU A 147 5.33 12.88 -1.43
CA LEU A 147 5.51 11.60 -2.11
C LEU A 147 5.06 10.43 -1.23
N VAL A 148 4.26 9.53 -1.81
CA VAL A 148 3.91 8.23 -1.23
C VAL A 148 4.39 7.13 -2.16
N LEU A 149 5.20 6.20 -1.64
CA LEU A 149 5.51 4.98 -2.38
C LEU A 149 4.46 3.92 -2.07
N LEU A 150 3.90 3.32 -3.11
CA LEU A 150 2.86 2.28 -3.01
C LEU A 150 3.41 0.97 -3.56
N ALA A 151 3.49 -0.06 -2.74
CA ALA A 151 4.06 -1.35 -3.14
C ALA A 151 3.13 -2.50 -2.79
N HIS A 152 3.27 -3.64 -3.47
CA HIS A 152 2.62 -4.84 -2.96
C HIS A 152 3.44 -5.46 -1.84
N CYS A 153 4.74 -5.67 -2.04
CA CYS A 153 5.68 -6.06 -0.99
C CYS A 153 6.43 -4.84 -0.43
N GLY A 154 6.64 -4.81 0.89
CA GLY A 154 7.47 -3.78 1.52
C GLY A 154 8.95 -3.94 1.17
N PRO A 155 9.80 -2.95 1.50
CA PRO A 155 11.24 -3.05 1.24
C PRO A 155 11.91 -4.11 2.12
N ALA A 156 13.01 -4.66 1.63
CA ALA A 156 13.92 -5.47 2.42
C ALA A 156 14.55 -4.64 3.56
N GLY A 157 14.96 -5.33 4.62
CA GLY A 157 15.45 -4.76 5.88
C GLY A 157 14.39 -4.69 6.98
N LEU A 158 13.15 -5.09 6.71
CA LEU A 158 12.01 -5.03 7.64
C LEU A 158 11.47 -6.42 8.01
N GLY A 159 12.27 -7.49 7.91
CA GLY A 159 11.79 -8.87 8.09
C GLY A 159 12.70 -9.78 8.91
N SER A 160 13.34 -9.26 9.96
CA SER A 160 14.25 -10.03 10.82
C SER A 160 13.56 -11.10 11.68
N GLY A 161 12.37 -10.79 12.19
CA GLY A 161 11.45 -11.68 12.90
C GLY A 161 10.29 -12.16 12.05
N VAL A 162 9.51 -13.13 12.53
CA VAL A 162 8.31 -13.64 11.83
C VAL A 162 7.14 -12.65 11.86
N ASP A 163 7.09 -11.82 12.89
CA ASP A 163 6.06 -10.81 13.16
C ASP A 163 6.45 -9.42 12.64
N ASP A 164 7.64 -9.27 12.04
CA ASP A 164 8.08 -8.01 11.44
C ASP A 164 7.23 -7.66 10.21
N PRO A 165 7.17 -6.38 9.78
CA PRO A 165 6.33 -5.96 8.65
C PRO A 165 6.57 -6.76 7.35
N CYS A 166 7.81 -7.17 7.08
CA CYS A 166 8.20 -7.99 5.93
C CYS A 166 8.70 -9.40 6.33
N GLY A 167 8.36 -9.88 7.52
CA GLY A 167 8.88 -11.15 8.06
C GLY A 167 8.15 -12.42 7.59
N ARG A 168 8.86 -13.38 7.00
CA ARG A 168 8.23 -14.66 6.59
C ARG A 168 7.82 -15.51 7.80
N ASP A 169 6.55 -15.91 7.83
CA ASP A 169 5.92 -16.63 8.96
C ASP A 169 5.47 -18.08 8.61
N TRP A 170 5.46 -18.46 7.33
CA TRP A 170 5.02 -19.80 6.88
C TRP A 170 6.12 -20.86 6.83
N LYS A 171 7.39 -20.47 6.99
CA LYS A 171 8.54 -21.39 6.94
C LYS A 171 9.67 -20.91 7.85
N LYS A 172 10.22 -21.83 8.65
CA LYS A 172 11.41 -21.61 9.49
C LYS A 172 12.71 -21.79 8.70
N PRO A 173 13.80 -21.07 9.06
CA PRO A 173 13.81 -19.93 9.99
C PRO A 173 13.08 -18.70 9.41
N ALA A 174 12.80 -17.73 10.28
CA ALA A 174 12.35 -16.40 9.87
C ALA A 174 13.31 -15.84 8.80
N CYS A 175 12.76 -15.08 7.87
CA CYS A 175 13.52 -14.59 6.73
C CYS A 175 12.88 -13.29 6.27
N ASP A 176 13.73 -12.34 5.90
CA ASP A 176 13.28 -11.10 5.29
C ASP A 176 12.64 -11.38 3.93
N TRP A 177 11.38 -10.99 3.81
CA TRP A 177 10.56 -11.20 2.63
C TRP A 177 10.28 -9.90 1.88
N GLY A 178 11.04 -8.83 2.14
CA GLY A 178 10.92 -7.56 1.44
C GLY A 178 11.62 -7.51 0.08
N ASP A 179 11.29 -6.48 -0.69
CA ASP A 179 11.80 -6.19 -2.02
C ASP A 179 13.12 -5.39 -1.97
N GLN A 180 14.15 -5.90 -2.66
CA GLN A 180 15.48 -5.28 -2.70
C GLN A 180 15.53 -4.05 -3.62
N ASP A 181 14.80 -4.08 -4.74
CA ASP A 181 14.69 -2.97 -5.67
C ASP A 181 13.97 -1.77 -5.06
N LEU A 182 12.91 -2.00 -4.26
CA LEU A 182 12.25 -0.93 -3.52
C LEU A 182 13.20 -0.30 -2.47
N THR A 183 14.00 -1.12 -1.79
CA THR A 183 15.02 -0.64 -0.84
C THR A 183 16.04 0.27 -1.54
N LEU A 184 16.49 -0.13 -2.73
CA LEU A 184 17.43 0.65 -3.53
C LEU A 184 16.79 1.95 -4.02
N ALA A 185 15.56 1.90 -4.54
CA ALA A 185 14.84 3.07 -5.01
C ALA A 185 14.63 4.10 -3.91
N ILE A 186 14.22 3.67 -2.70
CA ILE A 186 14.07 4.58 -1.54
C ILE A 186 15.39 5.33 -1.27
N ARG A 187 16.52 4.64 -1.30
CA ARG A 187 17.84 5.27 -1.08
C ARG A 187 18.16 6.28 -2.17
N GLN A 188 17.92 5.95 -3.43
CA GLN A 188 18.17 6.83 -4.57
C GLN A 188 17.27 8.08 -4.53
N ILE A 189 15.97 7.91 -4.26
CA ILE A 189 14.99 9.01 -4.20
C ILE A 189 15.34 10.01 -3.10
N ARG A 190 15.76 9.51 -1.92
CA ARG A 190 16.09 10.34 -0.76
C ARG A 190 17.23 11.32 -0.95
N VAL A 191 18.09 11.07 -1.95
CA VAL A 191 19.15 12.03 -2.33
C VAL A 191 18.54 13.33 -2.87
N HIS A 192 17.32 13.26 -3.42
CA HIS A 192 16.70 14.38 -4.15
C HIS A 192 15.45 14.93 -3.45
N ARG A 193 14.66 14.09 -2.78
CA ARG A 193 13.42 14.51 -2.10
C ARG A 193 13.05 13.60 -0.92
N PRO A 194 12.26 14.11 0.05
CA PRO A 194 11.77 13.30 1.16
C PRO A 194 10.89 12.13 0.70
N VAL A 195 10.93 11.03 1.45
CA VAL A 195 10.02 9.88 1.32
C VAL A 195 9.29 9.70 2.65
N PRO A 196 8.21 10.44 2.94
CA PRO A 196 7.57 10.40 4.25
C PRO A 196 6.83 9.08 4.52
N LEU A 197 6.31 8.44 3.47
CA LEU A 197 5.43 7.29 3.60
C LEU A 197 5.67 6.25 2.51
N VAL A 198 5.81 4.99 2.94
CA VAL A 198 5.78 3.80 2.09
C VAL A 198 4.64 2.91 2.57
N VAL A 199 3.67 2.66 1.71
CA VAL A 199 2.50 1.83 2.01
C VAL A 199 2.57 0.54 1.20
N PHE A 200 2.40 -0.59 1.85
CA PHE A 200 2.51 -1.90 1.21
C PHE A 200 1.59 -2.97 1.82
N GLY A 201 1.59 -4.18 1.25
CA GLY A 201 0.77 -5.30 1.68
C GLY A 201 1.54 -6.63 1.70
N HIS A 202 0.97 -7.67 1.09
CA HIS A 202 1.49 -9.04 0.92
C HIS A 202 1.61 -9.86 2.20
N MET A 203 2.31 -9.32 3.19
CA MET A 203 2.61 -10.01 4.42
C MET A 203 1.45 -9.82 5.40
N HIS A 204 0.50 -10.76 5.40
CA HIS A 204 -0.77 -10.60 6.12
C HIS A 204 -0.62 -10.33 7.62
N HIS A 205 -1.54 -9.53 8.16
CA HIS A 205 -1.55 -9.11 9.55
C HIS A 205 -1.73 -10.28 10.52
N ALA A 206 -2.65 -11.21 10.24
CA ALA A 206 -2.75 -12.45 11.02
C ALA A 206 -1.63 -13.43 10.60
N LEU A 207 -0.79 -13.81 11.55
CA LEU A 207 0.31 -14.74 11.27
C LEU A 207 -0.21 -16.16 11.03
N ARG A 208 0.44 -16.86 10.10
CA ARG A 208 0.11 -18.25 9.75
C ARG A 208 0.14 -19.14 10.99
N ARG A 209 -0.73 -20.15 11.01
CA ARG A 209 -0.80 -21.18 12.06
C ARG A 209 -1.05 -20.61 13.47
N GLY A 210 -1.73 -19.47 13.59
CA GLY A 210 -2.11 -18.91 14.88
C GLY A 210 -0.93 -18.37 15.69
N GLN A 211 0.13 -17.91 15.02
CA GLN A 211 1.34 -17.40 15.66
C GLN A 211 1.20 -15.96 16.20
N GLY A 212 -0.01 -15.37 16.14
CA GLY A 212 -0.30 -14.02 16.62
C GLY A 212 -0.50 -13.02 15.48
N HIS A 213 -0.13 -11.77 15.73
CA HIS A 213 -0.33 -10.65 14.83
C HIS A 213 1.01 -10.01 14.43
N ARG A 214 1.07 -9.56 13.18
CA ARG A 214 2.22 -8.85 12.60
C ARG A 214 2.25 -7.41 13.08
N ARG A 215 3.45 -6.92 13.36
CA ARG A 215 3.73 -5.49 13.47
C ARG A 215 3.53 -4.85 12.10
N SER A 216 2.45 -4.08 11.97
CA SER A 216 2.08 -3.45 10.69
C SER A 216 2.88 -2.18 10.38
N LEU A 217 3.68 -1.65 11.32
CA LEU A 217 4.37 -0.39 11.14
C LEU A 217 5.84 -0.47 11.56
N ALA A 218 6.70 0.18 10.77
CA ALA A 218 8.07 0.49 11.14
C ALA A 218 8.40 1.94 10.79
N VAL A 219 9.35 2.52 11.52
CA VAL A 219 9.88 3.86 11.25
C VAL A 219 11.40 3.74 11.15
N ASP A 220 11.99 4.30 10.10
CA ASP A 220 13.45 4.34 10.01
C ASP A 220 14.04 5.62 10.61
N ARG A 221 15.38 5.70 10.57
CA ARG A 221 16.14 6.83 11.14
C ARG A 221 15.92 8.15 10.41
N GLU A 222 15.46 8.11 9.16
CA GLU A 222 15.13 9.29 8.36
C GLU A 222 13.67 9.74 8.59
N GLY A 223 12.93 9.03 9.45
CA GLY A 223 11.55 9.35 9.80
C GLY A 223 10.52 8.83 8.80
N THR A 224 10.90 7.98 7.84
CA THR A 224 9.95 7.37 6.92
C THR A 224 9.08 6.35 7.63
N ILE A 225 7.77 6.47 7.47
CA ILE A 225 6.80 5.48 7.93
C ILE A 225 6.65 4.40 6.87
N TYR A 226 6.78 3.15 7.29
CA TYR A 226 6.51 1.94 6.51
C TYR A 226 5.24 1.30 7.08
N LEU A 227 4.15 1.34 6.31
CA LEU A 227 2.85 0.79 6.73
C LEU A 227 2.49 -0.43 5.89
N ASN A 228 2.45 -1.59 6.53
CA ASN A 228 1.86 -2.81 5.99
C ASN A 228 0.34 -2.84 6.28
N ALA A 229 -0.45 -2.70 5.22
CA ALA A 229 -1.90 -2.63 5.22
C ALA A 229 -2.61 -3.97 4.95
N ALA A 230 -1.88 -5.09 4.82
CA ALA A 230 -2.42 -6.40 4.45
C ALA A 230 -3.29 -7.05 5.54
N PHE A 231 -4.51 -6.57 5.72
CA PHE A 231 -5.44 -7.12 6.71
C PHE A 231 -6.40 -8.12 6.04
N VAL A 232 -6.14 -9.42 6.24
CA VAL A 232 -6.90 -10.49 5.59
C VAL A 232 -7.53 -11.42 6.65
N ALA A 233 -8.85 -11.59 6.70
CA ALA A 233 -9.87 -10.93 5.86
C ALA A 233 -10.14 -9.48 6.31
N ARG A 234 -10.40 -8.57 5.35
CA ARG A 234 -10.82 -7.18 5.63
C ARG A 234 -12.33 -6.99 5.76
N HIS A 235 -13.11 -7.96 5.31
CA HIS A 235 -14.54 -8.05 5.59
C HIS A 235 -14.73 -8.98 6.79
N GLY A 236 -15.42 -8.51 7.82
CA GLY A 236 -15.64 -9.27 9.04
C GLY A 236 -17.01 -9.01 9.64
N HIS A 237 -17.25 -9.62 10.80
CA HIS A 237 -18.40 -9.34 11.64
C HIS A 237 -17.94 -9.20 13.09
N ASP A 238 -18.59 -8.33 13.86
CA ASP A 238 -18.36 -8.27 15.31
C ASP A 238 -19.14 -9.36 16.06
N LEU A 239 -19.02 -9.39 17.40
CA LEU A 239 -19.71 -10.35 18.26
C LEU A 239 -21.24 -10.23 18.21
N ALA A 240 -21.77 -9.08 17.80
CA ALA A 240 -23.20 -8.86 17.61
C ALA A 240 -23.67 -9.21 16.18
N GLY A 241 -22.78 -9.73 15.33
CA GLY A 241 -23.09 -10.08 13.94
C GLY A 241 -23.15 -8.88 13.00
N ARG A 242 -22.72 -7.69 13.42
CA ARG A 242 -22.68 -6.50 12.56
C ARG A 242 -21.52 -6.61 11.58
N ALA A 243 -21.81 -6.41 10.29
CA ALA A 243 -20.81 -6.42 9.24
C ALA A 243 -19.82 -5.25 9.41
N LEU A 244 -18.53 -5.57 9.29
CA LEU A 244 -17.43 -4.62 9.40
C LEU A 244 -16.56 -4.61 8.14
N ARG A 245 -15.96 -3.45 7.87
CA ARG A 245 -14.98 -3.24 6.80
C ARG A 245 -13.71 -2.62 7.36
N HIS A 246 -12.58 -3.22 7.04
CA HIS A 246 -11.27 -2.70 7.41
C HIS A 246 -10.71 -1.74 6.35
N PHE A 247 -10.12 -0.66 6.83
CA PHE A 247 -9.20 0.19 6.08
C PHE A 247 -8.02 0.52 6.99
N SER A 248 -6.79 0.52 6.46
CA SER A 248 -5.74 1.27 7.16
C SER A 248 -5.94 2.75 6.86
N TRP A 249 -5.67 3.62 7.82
CA TRP A 249 -5.96 5.04 7.73
C TRP A 249 -4.69 5.83 7.99
N VAL A 250 -4.39 6.80 7.12
CA VAL A 250 -3.22 7.66 7.26
C VAL A 250 -3.65 9.12 7.22
N GLU A 251 -3.18 9.89 8.20
CA GLU A 251 -3.27 11.34 8.23
C GLU A 251 -1.90 11.92 7.86
N LEU A 252 -1.78 12.45 6.64
CA LEU A 252 -0.55 12.99 6.07
C LEU A 252 -0.65 14.52 6.01
N GLU A 253 0.19 15.22 6.74
CA GLU A 253 0.27 16.67 6.75
C GLU A 253 1.36 17.15 5.79
N PRO A 254 1.03 17.84 4.67
CA PRO A 254 2.03 18.43 3.80
C PRO A 254 2.70 19.62 4.50
N LEU A 255 4.03 19.60 4.56
CA LEU A 255 4.87 20.64 5.18
C LEU A 255 5.36 21.71 4.18
N GLY A 256 5.08 21.51 2.89
CA GLY A 256 5.61 22.33 1.80
C GLY A 256 6.94 21.81 1.26
N GLY A 257 7.32 22.26 0.05
CA GLY A 257 8.57 21.84 -0.60
C GLY A 257 8.70 20.33 -0.81
N GLY A 258 7.58 19.62 -1.02
CA GLY A 258 7.54 18.16 -1.18
C GLY A 258 7.65 17.37 0.12
N GLY A 259 7.85 18.03 1.26
CA GLY A 259 7.85 17.40 2.58
C GLY A 259 6.45 17.11 3.09
N ALA A 260 6.31 16.05 3.88
CA ALA A 260 5.13 15.80 4.69
C ALA A 260 5.49 15.06 5.98
N LEU A 261 4.58 15.16 6.95
CA LEU A 261 4.62 14.42 8.20
C LEU A 261 3.41 13.48 8.26
N VAL A 262 3.65 12.20 8.53
CA VAL A 262 2.57 11.28 8.89
C VAL A 262 2.17 11.58 10.33
N ARG A 263 1.05 12.29 10.52
CA ARG A 263 0.53 12.63 11.85
C ARG A 263 0.00 11.41 12.57
N ARG A 264 -0.65 10.52 11.81
CA ARG A 264 -1.30 9.33 12.33
C ARG A 264 -1.31 8.21 11.30
N ALA A 265 -1.10 6.99 11.77
CA ALA A 265 -1.39 5.78 11.02
C ALA A 265 -2.08 4.76 11.93
N SER A 266 -3.16 4.15 11.44
CA SER A 266 -4.00 3.26 12.24
C SER A 266 -4.71 2.20 11.38
N HIS A 267 -5.19 1.13 12.02
CA HIS A 267 -6.15 0.20 11.44
C HIS A 267 -7.54 0.54 11.94
N HIS A 268 -8.49 0.73 11.02
CA HIS A 268 -9.88 1.08 11.34
C HIS A 268 -10.82 -0.03 10.90
N TRP A 269 -11.79 -0.33 11.76
CA TRP A 269 -12.93 -1.19 11.43
C TRP A 269 -14.22 -0.40 11.55
N TYR A 270 -14.86 -0.21 10.42
CA TYR A 270 -16.09 0.55 10.30
C TYR A 270 -17.30 -0.36 10.14
N GLY A 271 -18.41 0.05 10.73
CA GLY A 271 -19.73 -0.47 10.38
C GLY A 271 -20.15 0.02 9.00
N LEU A 272 -21.16 -0.63 8.41
CA LEU A 272 -21.68 -0.20 7.09
C LEU A 272 -22.42 1.15 7.14
N ASP A 273 -22.68 1.66 8.34
CA ASP A 273 -23.23 2.99 8.62
C ASP A 273 -22.16 4.10 8.68
N GLY A 274 -20.87 3.75 8.56
CA GLY A 274 -19.76 4.68 8.67
C GLY A 274 -19.23 4.87 10.11
N CYS A 275 -19.82 4.22 11.11
CA CYS A 275 -19.36 4.32 12.49
C CYS A 275 -18.04 3.55 12.67
N LEU A 276 -17.04 4.19 13.29
CA LEU A 276 -15.79 3.53 13.69
C LEU A 276 -16.05 2.67 14.93
N HIS A 277 -15.88 1.36 14.82
CA HIS A 277 -16.11 0.43 15.93
C HIS A 277 -14.83 -0.01 16.62
N TYR A 278 -13.74 -0.13 15.87
CA TYR A 278 -12.44 -0.47 16.43
C TYR A 278 -11.34 0.31 15.70
N GLU A 279 -10.38 0.77 16.50
CA GLU A 279 -9.22 1.49 16.05
C GLU A 279 -7.98 0.93 16.75
N GLU A 280 -6.97 0.57 15.96
CA GLU A 280 -5.62 0.30 16.46
C GLU A 280 -4.70 1.41 15.97
N VAL A 281 -4.20 2.25 16.88
CA VAL A 281 -3.25 3.31 16.55
C VAL A 281 -1.85 2.73 16.49
N LEU A 282 -1.23 2.80 15.31
CA LEU A 282 0.12 2.27 15.06
C LEU A 282 1.19 3.35 15.19
N HIS A 283 0.84 4.59 14.81
CA HIS A 283 1.69 5.76 14.90
C HIS A 283 0.84 7.00 15.18
N GLN A 284 1.33 7.85 16.07
CA GLN A 284 0.76 9.17 16.33
C GLN A 284 1.85 10.13 16.80
N VAL A 285 1.95 11.28 16.14
CA VAL A 285 2.81 12.37 16.59
C VAL A 285 2.12 13.06 17.78
N ALA A 286 2.86 13.27 18.87
CA ALA A 286 2.35 14.00 20.02
C ALA A 286 1.92 15.43 19.61
N PRO A 287 0.84 15.99 20.18
CA PRO A 287 0.54 17.40 19.97
C PRO A 287 1.74 18.23 20.44
N ALA A 288 2.10 19.27 19.68
CA ALA A 288 3.14 20.19 20.10
C ALA A 288 2.77 20.75 21.48
N PRO A 289 3.71 20.83 22.44
CA PRO A 289 3.41 21.44 23.73
C PRO A 289 2.89 22.85 23.48
N ALA A 290 1.76 23.19 24.09
CA ALA A 290 1.22 24.54 24.04
C ALA A 290 2.32 25.49 24.53
N VAL A 291 2.77 26.41 23.66
CA VAL A 291 3.66 27.49 24.08
C VAL A 291 2.86 28.29 25.11
N PRO A 292 3.30 28.36 26.38
CA PRO A 292 2.64 29.21 27.35
C PRO A 292 2.72 30.66 26.85
N CYS A 293 1.57 31.31 26.76
CA CYS A 293 1.45 32.74 26.45
C CYS A 293 2.21 33.60 27.45
#